data_AF-A0A1H3X5B6-F1
#
_entry.id   AF-A0A1H3X5B6-F1
#
_cell.length_a   1.000
_cell.length_b   1.000
_cell.length_c   1.000
_cell.angle_alpha   90.00
_cell.angle_beta   90.00
_cell.angle_gamma   90.00
#
_symmetry.space_group_name_H-M   'P 1'
#
loop_
_entity.id
_entity.type
_entity.pdbx_description
1 polymer ?
#
loop_
_entity_poly.entity_id
_entity_poly.type
_entity_poly.pdbx_seq_one_letter_code
_entity_poly.pdbx_strand_id
1 'polypeptide(L)' 'MPLEPRISLACPYCDELIYETLSWFKQPYFNCPACDNGLAAGQFTSVIRELEHAMDARVEEIINDAPHTSCCGKKSCCH' A
#
# COMPACT_ATOMS: atom_id res chain seq x y z
N MET A 1 18.08 -7.21 -7.22
CA MET A 1 16.69 -7.56 -6.91
C MET A 1 16.10 -6.42 -6.11
N PRO A 2 14.93 -5.86 -6.47
CA PRO A 2 14.25 -4.90 -5.61
C PRO A 2 13.92 -5.57 -4.27
N LEU A 3 14.18 -4.91 -3.15
CA LEU A 3 13.75 -5.37 -1.84
C LEU A 3 12.24 -5.16 -1.75
N GLU A 4 11.47 -6.21 -1.53
CA GLU A 4 10.03 -6.05 -1.29
C GLU A 4 9.80 -5.25 0.00
N PRO A 5 8.81 -4.34 0.01
CA PRO A 5 8.46 -3.60 1.22
C PRO A 5 7.91 -4.56 2.28
N ARG A 6 8.37 -4.37 3.52
CA ARG A 6 7.84 -5.06 4.70
C ARG A 6 6.68 -4.25 5.28
N ILE A 7 5.63 -4.94 5.69
CA ILE A 7 4.42 -4.38 6.29
C ILE A 7 4.18 -5.04 7.65
N SER A 8 3.39 -4.37 8.50
CA SER A 8 2.95 -4.91 9.79
C SER A 8 1.45 -5.19 9.74
N LEU A 9 1.05 -6.43 9.98
CA LEU A 9 -0.34 -6.85 10.12
C LEU A 9 -0.55 -7.51 11.47
N ALA A 10 -1.70 -7.27 12.11
CA ALA A 10 -2.04 -7.91 13.38
C ALA A 10 -2.46 -9.36 13.16
N CYS A 11 -2.02 -10.26 14.03
CA CYS A 11 -2.45 -11.66 14.03
C CYS A 11 -3.93 -11.74 14.46
N PRO A 12 -4.82 -12.40 13.69
CA PRO A 12 -6.24 -12.52 14.03
C PRO A 12 -6.52 -13.39 15.28
N TYR A 13 -5.51 -14.04 15.85
CA TYR A 13 -5.64 -14.91 17.02
C TYR A 13 -5.11 -14.30 18.32
N CYS A 14 -4.04 -13.52 18.25
CA CYS A 14 -3.37 -12.99 19.44
C CYS A 14 -3.10 -11.49 19.38
N ASP A 15 -3.57 -10.81 18.32
CA ASP A 15 -3.40 -9.37 18.06
C ASP A 15 -1.96 -8.85 17.99
N GLU A 16 -0.97 -9.72 18.15
CA GLU A 16 0.45 -9.38 17.98
C GLU A 16 0.77 -9.00 16.53
N LEU A 17 1.66 -8.02 16.38
CA LEU A 17 2.07 -7.52 15.08
C LEU A 17 3.06 -8.48 14.42
N ILE A 18 2.71 -8.93 13.22
CA ILE A 18 3.58 -9.71 12.34
C ILE A 18 4.23 -8.75 11.35
N TYR A 19 5.56 -8.66 11.35
CA TYR A 19 6.32 -7.77 10.47
C TYR A 19 7.04 -8.55 9.37
N GLU A 20 6.42 -8.62 8.19
CA GLU A 20 6.94 -9.39 7.05
C GLU A 20 6.62 -8.75 5.69
N THR A 21 7.14 -9.33 4.60
CA THR A 21 6.85 -8.88 3.23
C THR A 21 5.41 -9.18 2.81
N LEU A 22 4.88 -8.41 1.87
CA LEU A 22 3.56 -8.68 1.26
C LEU A 22 3.44 -10.11 0.70
N SER A 23 4.52 -10.63 0.09
CA SER A 23 4.57 -12.00 -0.42
C SER A 23 4.43 -13.06 0.67
N TRP A 24 4.93 -12.79 1.88
CA TRP A 24 4.81 -13.69 3.02
C TRP A 24 3.34 -13.89 3.41
N PHE A 25 2.57 -12.81 3.49
CA PHE A 25 1.13 -12.87 3.79
C PHE A 25 0.28 -13.48 2.66
N LYS A 26 0.83 -13.61 1.44
CA LYS A 26 0.17 -14.28 0.30
C LYS A 26 0.47 -15.78 0.24
N GLN A 27 1.28 -16.33 1.14
CA GLN A 27 1.56 -17.76 1.20
C GLN A 27 0.30 -18.55 1.61
N PRO A 28 0.09 -19.76 1.07
CA PRO A 28 -1.10 -20.56 1.38
C PRO A 28 -1.25 -20.87 2.87
N TYR A 29 -0.12 -21.06 3.55
CA TYR A 29 -0.06 -21.43 4.96
C TYR A 29 1.23 -20.92 5.60
N PHE A 30 1.11 -20.37 6.81
CA PHE A 30 2.22 -19.94 7.66
C PHE A 30 1.76 -19.96 9.12
N ASN A 31 2.68 -19.90 10.08
CA ASN A 31 2.33 -19.80 11.51
C ASN A 31 2.60 -18.39 12.03
N CYS A 32 1.78 -17.94 12.98
CA CYS A 32 2.09 -16.72 13.72
C CYS A 32 3.37 -16.92 14.55
N PRO A 33 4.39 -16.06 14.44
CA PRO A 33 5.61 -16.20 15.24
C PRO A 33 5.40 -15.96 16.75
N ALA A 34 4.30 -15.32 17.14
CA ALA A 34 4.00 -15.01 18.53
C ALA A 34 3.18 -16.09 19.25
N CYS A 35 2.19 -16.67 18.57
CA CYS A 35 1.26 -17.64 19.19
C CYS A 35 1.24 -19.02 18.52
N ASP A 36 2.04 -19.22 17.47
CA ASP A 36 2.17 -20.46 16.68
C ASP A 36 0.86 -20.98 16.06
N ASN A 37 -0.21 -20.20 16.10
CA ASN A 37 -1.45 -20.53 15.42
C ASN A 37 -1.26 -20.50 13.90
N GLY A 38 -1.83 -21.50 13.23
CA GLY A 38 -1.85 -21.60 11.78
C GLY A 38 -2.65 -20.46 11.15
N LEU A 39 -2.03 -19.81 10.18
CA LEU A 39 -2.55 -18.69 9.42
C LEU A 39 -2.57 -19.03 7.93
N ALA A 40 -3.52 -18.45 7.21
CA ALA A 40 -3.68 -18.61 5.77
C ALA A 40 -3.81 -17.26 5.08
N ALA A 41 -3.31 -17.14 3.84
CA ALA A 41 -3.45 -15.92 3.03
C ALA A 41 -4.88 -15.38 2.97
N GLY A 42 -5.87 -16.30 2.96
CA GLY A 42 -7.30 -15.96 3.00
C GLY A 42 -7.67 -14.98 4.11
N GLN A 43 -7.05 -15.11 5.30
CA GLN A 43 -7.34 -14.28 6.48
C GLN A 43 -6.84 -12.84 6.34
N PHE A 44 -5.86 -12.58 5.48
CA PHE A 44 -5.29 -11.25 5.26
C PHE A 44 -5.76 -10.59 3.95
N THR A 45 -6.51 -11.31 3.12
CA THR A 45 -6.93 -10.87 1.78
C THR A 45 -7.59 -9.48 1.76
N SER A 46 -8.48 -9.20 2.71
CA SER A 46 -9.17 -7.90 2.76
C SER A 46 -8.20 -6.75 3.00
N VAL A 47 -7.34 -6.88 4.01
CA VAL A 47 -6.36 -5.86 4.38
C VAL A 47 -5.31 -5.68 3.29
N ILE A 48 -4.85 -6.77 2.67
CA ILE A 48 -3.92 -6.71 1.54
C ILE A 48 -4.54 -5.96 0.37
N ARG A 49 -5.81 -6.24 0.03
CA ARG A 49 -6.51 -5.55 -1.07
C ARG A 49 -6.68 -4.06 -0.81
N GLU A 50 -6.96 -3.68 0.43
CA GLU A 50 -7.05 -2.27 0.84
C GLU A 50 -5.70 -1.57 0.73
N LEU A 51 -4.61 -2.23 1.13
CA LEU A 51 -3.25 -1.70 0.98
C LEU A 51 -2.88 -1.51 -0.49
N GLU A 52 -3.13 -2.50 -1.34
CA GLU A 52 -2.87 -2.43 -2.79
C GLU A 52 -3.67 -1.27 -3.42
N HIS A 53 -4.97 -1.17 -3.12
CA HIS A 53 -5.81 -0.09 -3.62
C HIS A 53 -5.33 1.30 -3.14
N ALA A 54 -4.88 1.42 -1.89
CA ALA A 54 -4.34 2.68 -1.36
C ALA A 54 -3.00 3.07 -2.01
N MET A 55 -2.20 2.09 -2.44
CA MET A 55 -0.97 2.32 -3.19
C MET A 55 -1.28 2.82 -4.60
N ASP A 56 -2.24 2.19 -5.28
CA ASP A 56 -2.65 2.59 -6.64
C ASP A 56 -3.30 3.98 -6.66
N ALA A 57 -4.17 4.30 -5.69
CA ALA A 57 -4.82 5.61 -5.59
C ALA A 57 -3.82 6.77 -5.42
N ARG A 58 -2.69 6.54 -4.73
CA ARG A 58 -1.64 7.56 -4.58
C ARG A 58 -0.91 7.86 -5.90
N VAL A 59 -0.92 6.95 -6.86
CA VAL A 59 -0.31 7.18 -8.19
C VAL A 59 -1.17 8.13 -9.02
N GLU A 60 -2.49 8.04 -8.92
CA GLU A 60 -3.42 8.89 -9.70
C GLU A 60 -3.42 10.36 -9.24
N GLU A 61 -3.24 10.63 -7.95
CA GLU A 61 -3.16 12.02 -7.45
C GLU A 61 -1.90 12.75 -7.94
N ILE A 62 -0.76 12.06 -8.06
CA ILE A 62 0.49 12.67 -8.54
C ILE A 62 0.43 12.99 -10.04
N ILE A 63 -0.31 12.22 -10.83
CA ILE A 63 -0.48 12.47 -12.28
C ILE A 63 -1.42 13.67 -12.52
N ASN A 64 -2.37 13.92 -11.62
CA ASN A 64 -3.31 15.04 -11.75
C ASN A 64 -2.75 16.39 -11.27
N ASP A 65 -1.65 16.40 -10.51
CA ASP A 65 -0.89 17.61 -10.18
C ASP A 65 0.14 17.97 -11.28
N ALA A 66 -0.20 17.76 -12.55
CA ALA A 66 0.49 18.46 -13.62
C ALA A 66 0.37 19.97 -13.31
N PRO A 67 1.49 20.67 -13.04
CA PRO A 67 1.41 22.07 -12.68
C PRO A 67 0.83 22.80 -13.89
N HIS A 68 -0.41 23.30 -13.73
CA HIS A 68 -0.92 24.34 -14.59
C HIS A 68 0.06 25.49 -14.49
N THR A 69 0.96 25.54 -15.46
CA THR A 69 1.91 26.63 -15.66
C THR A 69 1.10 27.88 -15.94
N SER A 70 0.72 28.57 -14.85
CA SER A 70 0.28 29.95 -14.88
C SER A 70 1.48 30.80 -15.30
N CYS A 71 1.75 30.79 -16.60
CA CYS A 71 2.64 31.72 -17.24
C CYS A 71 1.82 33.00 -17.48
N CYS A 72 1.74 33.84 -16.44
CA CYS A 72 1.38 35.25 -16.58
C CYS A 72 2.40 35.94 -17.50
N GLY A 73 2.15 35.85 -18.80
CA GLY A 73 3.07 36.31 -19.83
C GLY A 73 2.34 36.71 -21.10
N LYS A 74 1.34 37.60 -21.00
CA LYS A 74 0.92 38.39 -22.16
C LYS A 74 0.76 39.85 -21.77
N LYS A 75 1.81 40.61 -22.05
CA LYS A 75 1.67 41.99 -22.54
C LYS A 75 0.73 41.98 -23.75
N SER A 76 -0.02 43.07 -23.91
CA SER A 76 -0.82 43.46 -25.10
C SER A 76 -2.29 43.04 -25.09
N CYS A 77 -3.18 43.99 -24.80
CA CYS A 77 -4.19 44.55 -25.74
C CYS A 77 -5.34 45.18 -24.95
N CYS A 78 -5.45 46.51 -24.99
CA CYS A 78 -6.68 47.32 -25.08
C CYS A 78 -6.27 48.80 -25.04
N HIS A 79 -6.24 49.43 -26.21
CA HIS A 79 -6.34 50.88 -26.42
C HIS A 79 -7.77 51.13 -26.90
#